data_AF-K1QJY1-F1
#
_entry.id   AF-K1QJY1-F1
#
_cell.length_a   1.000
_cell.length_b   1.000
_cell.length_c   1.000
_cell.angle_alpha   90.00
_cell.angle_beta   90.00
_cell.angle_gamma   90.00
#
_symmetry.space_group_name_H-M   'P 1'
#
loop_
_entity.id
_entity.type
_entity.pdbx_description
1 polymer ?
#
loop_
_entity_poly.entity_id
_entity_poly.type
_entity_poly.pdbx_seq_one_letter_code
_entity_poly.pdbx_strand_id
1 'polypeptide(L)'
;MDDTSANKSKKWKPLHCTQLQLAGIPKAKKQTLSSIKFVSASAEVPILEMARVVIDDIKNSEGGILTFDANGKEKVTVIPFLSLCVCDFNMMAEASNHMGANTYKFCPRCYADKDSSIWKGAERDPVATKRILEHLDVNNSKELRQNHGLKPYPNPLWNILNPHRDIPVGILHWLYLGIGKHLLKACIQELPEMKQEQLCMLIESCDQSAFGTKVSRDTIIYIDSRQGKDIKTYVRTHSKWWIPFYQLNDNFV
;
A
#
# COMPACT_ATOMS: atom_id res chain seq x y z
N MET A 1 9.64 -0.81 0.26
CA MET A 1 9.54 -2.00 1.14
C MET A 1 8.25 -2.70 0.77
N ASP A 2 8.28 -4.02 0.64
CA ASP A 2 7.14 -4.78 0.16
C ASP A 2 7.06 -6.17 0.82
N ASP A 3 5.85 -6.69 0.90
CA ASP A 3 5.53 -8.02 1.42
C ASP A 3 4.98 -8.88 0.29
N THR A 4 5.77 -9.84 -0.14
CA THR A 4 5.41 -10.76 -1.22
C THR A 4 5.13 -12.16 -0.66
N SER A 5 4.43 -13.02 -1.41
CA SER A 5 4.23 -14.41 -0.97
C SER A 5 5.45 -15.25 -1.32
N ALA A 6 6.08 -15.90 -0.33
CA ALA A 6 7.11 -16.92 -0.56
C ALA A 6 6.56 -18.23 -1.16
N ASN A 7 5.23 -18.43 -1.12
CA ASN A 7 4.60 -19.71 -1.43
C ASN A 7 3.85 -19.68 -2.76
N LYS A 8 3.98 -20.76 -3.53
CA LYS A 8 3.07 -21.13 -4.64
C LYS A 8 1.74 -21.72 -4.14
N SER A 9 1.63 -22.03 -2.84
CA SER A 9 0.44 -22.62 -2.20
C SER A 9 -0.50 -21.56 -1.60
N LYS A 10 -1.66 -21.99 -1.09
CA LYS A 10 -2.67 -21.11 -0.45
C LYS A 10 -2.26 -20.54 0.92
N LYS A 11 -1.20 -21.05 1.56
CA LYS A 11 -0.77 -20.57 2.88
C LYS A 11 0.16 -19.37 2.71
N TRP A 12 -0.31 -18.18 3.10
CA TRP A 12 0.49 -16.96 3.08
C TRP A 12 1.71 -17.12 3.99
N LYS A 13 2.91 -17.03 3.41
CA LYS A 13 4.16 -16.89 4.14
C LYS A 13 4.80 -15.59 3.64
N PRO A 14 4.90 -14.55 4.48
CA PRO A 14 5.47 -13.27 4.05
C PRO A 14 6.93 -13.47 3.67
N LEU A 15 7.30 -12.90 2.53
CA LEU A 15 8.65 -12.68 2.06
C LEU A 15 8.84 -11.17 2.01
N HIS A 16 9.52 -10.65 3.02
CA HIS A 16 9.87 -9.23 3.11
C HIS A 16 10.91 -8.92 2.05
N CYS A 17 10.70 -7.85 1.31
CA CYS A 17 11.55 -7.44 0.19
C CYS A 17 11.91 -5.95 0.30
N THR A 18 13.19 -5.66 0.10
CA THR A 18 13.71 -4.30 -0.07
C THR A 18 14.17 -4.09 -1.51
N GLN A 19 13.72 -3.00 -2.11
CA GLN A 19 14.13 -2.60 -3.46
C GLN A 19 14.36 -1.10 -3.50
N LEU A 20 15.27 -0.67 -4.36
CA LEU A 20 15.63 0.71 -4.61
C LEU A 20 15.30 1.10 -6.05
N GLN A 21 14.94 2.36 -6.22
CA GLN A 21 14.68 2.95 -7.52
C GLN A 21 15.10 4.42 -7.49
N LEU A 22 15.74 4.89 -8.56
CA LEU A 22 16.03 6.32 -8.71
C LEU A 22 14.72 7.10 -8.83
N ALA A 23 14.54 8.12 -7.98
CA ALA A 23 13.29 8.86 -7.87
C ALA A 23 12.87 9.55 -9.18
N GLY A 24 13.85 10.02 -9.96
CA GLY A 24 13.68 10.78 -11.20
C GLY A 24 13.39 9.96 -12.46
N ILE A 25 13.18 8.64 -12.35
CA ILE A 25 12.92 7.81 -13.54
C ILE A 25 11.58 8.20 -14.18
N PRO A 26 11.51 8.43 -15.51
CA PRO A 26 10.25 8.70 -16.20
C PRO A 26 9.22 7.59 -15.95
N LYS A 27 7.94 7.96 -15.80
CA LYS A 27 6.84 7.02 -15.49
C LYS A 27 6.84 5.78 -16.39
N ALA A 28 7.09 5.95 -17.69
CA ALA A 28 7.15 4.85 -18.67
C ALA A 28 8.27 3.83 -18.39
N LYS A 29 9.36 4.25 -17.72
CA LYS A 29 10.51 3.41 -17.38
C LYS A 29 10.46 2.91 -15.93
N LYS A 30 9.63 3.47 -15.05
CA LYS A 30 9.59 3.10 -13.61
C LYS A 30 9.33 1.61 -13.37
N GLN A 31 8.59 0.93 -14.24
CA GLN A 31 8.21 -0.47 -14.06
C GLN A 31 9.05 -1.46 -14.90
N THR A 32 10.26 -1.06 -15.33
CA THR A 32 11.17 -1.93 -16.06
C THR A 32 12.17 -2.61 -15.12
N LEU A 33 12.63 -3.82 -15.50
CA LEU A 33 13.67 -4.55 -14.76
C LEU A 33 14.98 -3.75 -14.61
N SER A 34 15.29 -2.89 -15.58
CA SER A 34 16.46 -2.02 -15.51
C SER A 34 16.35 -0.93 -14.44
N SER A 35 15.13 -0.49 -14.12
CA SER A 35 14.84 0.64 -13.23
C SER A 35 14.56 0.24 -11.78
N ILE A 36 14.26 -1.04 -11.53
CA ILE A 36 14.01 -1.58 -10.19
C ILE A 36 15.26 -2.34 -9.77
N LYS A 37 15.92 -1.87 -8.71
CA LYS A 37 17.09 -2.53 -8.13
C LYS A 37 16.65 -3.31 -6.91
N PHE A 38 16.49 -4.61 -7.08
CA PHE A 38 16.25 -5.51 -5.97
C PHE A 38 17.49 -5.56 -5.08
N VAL A 39 17.30 -5.37 -3.77
CA VAL A 39 18.41 -5.36 -2.80
C VAL A 39 18.45 -6.66 -2.02
N SER A 40 17.33 -7.04 -1.40
CA SER A 40 17.28 -8.25 -0.58
C SER A 40 15.84 -8.74 -0.38
N ALA A 41 15.70 -10.03 -0.08
CA ALA A 41 14.47 -10.63 0.42
C ALA A 41 14.75 -11.64 1.53
N SER A 42 13.86 -11.71 2.52
CA SER A 42 13.94 -12.71 3.58
C SER A 42 12.55 -13.05 4.12
N ALA A 43 12.37 -14.31 4.49
CA ALA A 43 11.17 -14.77 5.20
C ALA A 43 11.38 -14.84 6.72
N GLU A 44 12.59 -14.50 7.19
CA GLU A 44 13.02 -14.66 8.58
C GLU A 44 13.47 -13.33 9.19
N VAL A 45 14.00 -12.43 8.37
CA VAL A 45 14.49 -11.12 8.82
C VAL A 45 13.35 -10.09 8.74
N PRO A 46 13.06 -9.36 9.82
CA PRO A 46 12.08 -8.28 9.79
C PRO A 46 12.45 -7.19 8.77
N ILE A 47 11.44 -6.61 8.11
CA ILE A 47 11.66 -5.61 7.05
C ILE A 47 12.47 -4.38 7.54
N LEU A 48 12.31 -3.97 8.80
CA LEU A 48 13.02 -2.82 9.36
C LEU A 48 14.52 -3.11 9.60
N GLU A 49 14.88 -4.35 9.91
CA GLU A 49 16.30 -4.77 9.99
C GLU A 49 16.93 -4.81 8.59
N MET A 50 16.18 -5.28 7.58
CA MET A 50 16.64 -5.21 6.20
C MET A 50 16.81 -3.76 5.73
N ALA A 51 15.86 -2.88 6.08
CA ALA A 51 15.93 -1.46 5.77
C ALA A 51 17.10 -0.77 6.49
N ARG A 52 17.46 -1.19 7.70
CA ARG A 52 18.60 -0.66 8.46
C ARG A 52 19.91 -0.79 7.68
N VAL A 53 20.16 -1.94 7.07
CA VAL A 53 21.38 -2.16 6.25
C VAL A 53 21.45 -1.16 5.09
N VAL A 54 20.34 -0.98 4.38
CA VAL A 54 20.26 -0.01 3.27
C VAL A 54 20.46 1.43 3.75
N ILE A 55 19.90 1.75 4.90
CA ILE A 55 20.03 3.06 5.55
C ILE A 55 21.47 3.34 5.96
N ASP A 56 22.14 2.35 6.55
CA ASP A 56 23.52 2.47 7.00
C ASP A 56 24.45 2.65 5.78
N ASP A 57 24.21 1.95 4.66
CA ASP A 57 24.94 2.17 3.40
C ASP A 57 24.77 3.59 2.83
N ILE A 58 23.54 4.14 2.91
CA ILE A 58 23.27 5.52 2.47
C ILE A 58 24.03 6.52 3.37
N LYS A 59 24.00 6.33 4.69
CA LYS A 59 24.72 7.19 5.64
C LYS A 59 26.23 7.12 5.45
N ASN A 60 26.77 5.92 5.25
CA ASN A 60 28.19 5.73 4.97
C ASN A 60 28.62 6.41 3.64
N SER A 61 27.66 6.76 2.78
CA SER A 61 27.87 7.45 1.52
C SER A 61 27.69 8.98 1.62
N GLU A 62 27.51 9.56 2.81
CA GLU A 62 27.32 11.00 3.02
C GLU A 62 28.50 11.85 2.50
N GLY A 63 29.71 11.30 2.51
CA GLY A 63 30.90 11.93 1.92
C GLY A 63 30.91 11.96 0.38
N GLY A 64 29.91 11.34 -0.25
CA GLY A 64 29.81 11.18 -1.69
C GLY A 64 30.68 10.04 -2.22
N ILE A 65 30.22 9.45 -3.33
CA ILE A 65 30.89 8.37 -4.04
C ILE A 65 31.53 8.96 -5.28
N LEU A 66 32.86 8.96 -5.34
CA LEU A 66 33.59 9.38 -6.53
C LEU A 66 33.38 8.33 -7.64
N THR A 67 32.85 8.78 -8.77
CA THR A 67 32.57 7.92 -9.93
C THR A 67 32.81 8.70 -11.23
N PHE A 68 32.47 8.10 -12.38
CA PHE A 68 32.67 8.68 -13.69
C PHE A 68 31.33 8.77 -14.44
N ASP A 69 30.98 9.97 -14.92
CA ASP A 69 29.84 10.13 -15.83
C ASP A 69 30.28 9.76 -17.25
N ALA A 70 29.76 8.64 -17.75
CA ALA A 70 30.05 8.19 -19.11
C ALA A 70 29.57 9.16 -20.20
N ASN A 71 28.55 9.97 -19.91
CA ASN A 71 28.00 10.94 -20.87
C ASN A 71 28.83 12.22 -20.91
N GLY A 72 29.09 12.84 -19.75
CA GLY A 72 29.95 14.03 -19.62
C GLY A 72 31.46 13.75 -19.76
N LYS A 73 31.87 12.48 -19.69
CA LYS A 73 33.29 12.03 -19.70
C LYS A 73 34.14 12.67 -18.59
N GLU A 74 33.55 12.88 -17.42
CA GLU A 74 34.19 13.54 -16.29
C GLU A 74 34.02 12.77 -14.97
N LYS A 75 34.91 13.04 -14.02
CA LYS A 75 34.75 12.53 -12.66
C LYS A 75 33.66 13.32 -11.96
N VAL A 76 32.72 12.61 -11.37
CA VAL A 76 31.59 13.21 -10.63
C VAL A 76 31.51 12.59 -9.24
N THR A 77 30.98 13.36 -8.29
CA THR A 77 30.65 12.86 -6.95
C THR A 77 29.15 12.63 -6.87
N VAL A 78 28.74 11.40 -6.61
CA VAL A 78 27.33 11.04 -6.42
C VAL A 78 27.03 10.96 -4.93
N ILE A 79 26.07 11.74 -4.46
CA ILE A 79 25.62 11.73 -3.07
C ILE A 79 24.25 11.05 -3.04
N PRO A 80 24.15 9.77 -2.65
CA PRO A 80 22.86 9.10 -2.54
C PRO A 80 22.11 9.63 -1.32
N PHE A 81 20.80 9.81 -1.47
CA PHE A 81 19.90 10.10 -0.35
C PHE A 81 18.57 9.38 -0.56
N LEU A 82 17.91 9.03 0.55
CA LEU A 82 16.59 8.42 0.48
C LEU A 82 15.54 9.50 0.24
N SER A 83 14.95 9.52 -0.95
CA SER A 83 13.91 10.51 -1.30
C SER A 83 12.52 10.15 -0.76
N LEU A 84 12.15 8.87 -0.79
CA LEU A 84 10.79 8.42 -0.43
C LEU A 84 10.78 6.94 -0.09
N CYS A 85 9.98 6.54 0.91
CA CYS A 85 9.69 5.14 1.17
C CYS A 85 8.36 4.75 0.52
N VAL A 86 8.42 3.93 -0.54
CA VAL A 86 7.21 3.39 -1.18
C VAL A 86 6.86 2.03 -0.57
N CYS A 87 5.64 1.91 -0.05
CA CYS A 87 5.11 0.74 0.62
C CYS A 87 3.58 0.66 0.45
N ASP A 88 3.01 -0.53 0.64
CA ASP A 88 1.56 -0.66 0.84
C ASP A 88 1.16 -0.17 2.25
N PHE A 89 -0.12 -0.24 2.60
CA PHE A 89 -0.60 0.25 3.89
C PHE A 89 0.02 -0.50 5.08
N ASN A 90 0.21 -1.81 4.98
CA ASN A 90 0.75 -2.60 6.09
C ASN A 90 2.23 -2.29 6.32
N MET A 91 3.02 -2.23 5.25
CA MET A 91 4.42 -1.86 5.30
C MET A 91 4.64 -0.40 5.69
N MET A 92 3.70 0.48 5.34
CA MET A 92 3.66 1.85 5.81
C MET A 92 3.37 1.95 7.30
N ALA A 93 2.43 1.16 7.81
CA ALA A 93 2.17 1.12 9.23
C ALA A 93 3.43 0.69 9.99
N GLU A 94 4.12 -0.33 9.48
CA GLU A 94 5.39 -0.79 10.05
C GLU A 94 6.50 0.27 9.96
N ALA A 95 6.59 0.98 8.82
CA ALA A 95 7.53 2.08 8.64
C ALA A 95 7.34 3.24 9.64
N SER A 96 6.17 3.33 10.27
CA SER A 96 5.72 4.47 11.07
C SER A 96 5.51 4.17 12.54
N ASN A 97 5.94 2.99 13.03
CA ASN A 97 5.60 2.50 14.37
C ASN A 97 4.09 2.39 14.62
N HIS A 98 3.30 2.20 13.57
CA HIS A 98 1.85 2.22 13.62
C HIS A 98 1.26 0.81 13.70
N MET A 99 0.14 0.65 14.41
CA MET A 99 -0.51 -0.65 14.62
C MET A 99 -1.39 -1.14 13.46
N GLY A 100 -1.31 -0.52 12.28
CA GLY A 100 -2.20 -0.80 11.16
C GLY A 100 -3.66 -0.40 11.38
N ALA A 101 -4.58 -1.03 10.65
CA ALA A 101 -5.97 -0.59 10.54
C ALA A 101 -6.90 -1.00 11.70
N ASN A 102 -6.49 -1.98 12.52
CA ASN A 102 -7.32 -2.55 13.59
C ASN A 102 -7.23 -1.78 14.92
N THR A 103 -6.56 -0.64 14.92
CA THR A 103 -6.38 0.20 16.10
C THR A 103 -7.40 1.35 16.08
N TYR A 104 -7.67 1.99 17.22
CA TYR A 104 -8.68 3.07 17.28
C TYR A 104 -8.26 4.25 16.40
N LYS A 105 -6.98 4.60 16.43
CA LYS A 105 -6.37 5.60 15.55
C LYS A 105 -5.72 4.93 14.35
N PHE A 106 -6.50 4.57 13.34
CA PHE A 106 -6.06 3.67 12.26
C PHE A 106 -5.19 4.32 11.18
N CYS A 107 -5.03 5.65 11.14
CA CYS A 107 -4.24 6.32 10.12
C CYS A 107 -2.78 6.56 10.56
N PRO A 108 -1.78 6.08 9.79
CA PRO A 108 -0.37 6.40 10.04
C PRO A 108 -0.02 7.88 9.83
N ARG A 109 -0.86 8.66 9.15
CA ARG A 109 -0.60 10.07 8.82
C ARG A 109 -1.31 11.06 9.73
N CYS A 110 -2.48 10.71 10.26
CA CYS A 110 -3.30 11.61 11.09
C CYS A 110 -3.93 10.85 12.26
N TYR A 111 -4.73 11.54 13.07
CA TYR A 111 -5.42 10.95 14.23
C TYR A 111 -6.85 10.48 13.90
N ALA A 112 -7.10 10.10 12.64
CA ALA A 112 -8.41 9.59 12.23
C ALA A 112 -8.78 8.32 13.00
N ASP A 113 -10.03 8.29 13.43
CA ASP A 113 -10.73 7.16 14.04
C ASP A 113 -12.08 6.97 13.35
N LYS A 114 -12.91 6.07 13.88
CA LYS A 114 -14.23 5.77 13.34
C LYS A 114 -15.09 7.02 13.16
N ASP A 115 -15.05 7.93 14.12
CA ASP A 115 -15.94 9.08 14.21
C ASP A 115 -15.40 10.31 13.45
N SER A 116 -14.08 10.37 13.22
CA SER A 116 -13.39 11.48 12.53
C SER A 116 -12.91 11.15 11.11
N SER A 117 -13.16 9.92 10.63
CA SER A 117 -12.66 9.39 9.34
C SER A 117 -13.05 10.17 8.08
N ILE A 118 -14.16 10.92 8.13
CA ILE A 118 -14.71 11.66 6.97
C ILE A 118 -13.87 12.91 6.66
N TRP A 119 -13.21 13.49 7.67
CA TRP A 119 -12.44 14.71 7.51
C TRP A 119 -10.97 14.48 7.84
N LYS A 120 -10.09 15.18 7.12
CA LYS A 120 -8.68 15.18 7.48
C LYS A 120 -8.48 16.01 8.75
N GLY A 121 -8.41 15.33 9.89
CA GLY A 121 -7.98 15.92 11.16
C GLY A 121 -6.50 16.32 11.16
N ALA A 122 -5.99 16.70 12.34
CA ALA A 122 -4.58 17.05 12.51
C ALA A 122 -3.65 15.91 12.04
N GLU A 123 -2.59 16.27 11.32
CA GLU A 123 -1.52 15.34 10.97
C GLU A 123 -0.72 14.97 12.22
N ARG A 124 -0.18 13.76 12.24
CA ARG A 124 0.75 13.33 13.30
C ARG A 124 2.04 14.11 13.16
N ASP A 125 2.53 14.62 14.29
CA ASP A 125 3.83 15.28 14.38
C ASP A 125 4.90 14.25 14.77
N PRO A 126 6.03 14.14 14.03
CA PRO A 126 7.12 13.23 14.35
C PRO A 126 7.66 13.33 15.77
N VAL A 127 7.80 14.55 16.30
CA VAL A 127 8.38 14.77 17.63
C VAL A 127 7.39 14.32 18.71
N ALA A 128 6.12 14.67 18.56
CA ALA A 128 5.06 14.20 19.44
C ALA A 128 4.93 12.67 19.39
N THR A 129 5.00 12.06 18.21
CA THR A 129 4.98 10.61 18.06
C THR A 129 6.16 9.94 18.76
N LYS A 130 7.39 10.46 18.62
CA LYS A 130 8.57 9.92 19.32
C LYS A 130 8.40 9.95 20.85
N ARG A 131 7.90 11.05 21.41
CA ARG A 131 7.60 11.15 22.86
C ARG A 131 6.56 10.13 23.32
N ILE A 132 5.53 9.89 22.51
CA ILE A 132 4.52 8.86 22.83
C ILE A 132 5.16 7.47 22.77
N LEU A 133 6.03 7.18 21.80
CA LEU A 133 6.74 5.91 21.71
C LEU A 133 7.65 5.68 22.92
N GLU A 134 8.39 6.70 23.36
CA GLU A 134 9.22 6.64 24.58
C GLU A 134 8.37 6.35 25.82
N HIS A 135 7.18 6.97 25.94
CA HIS A 135 6.26 6.67 27.03
C HIS A 135 5.71 5.24 26.97
N LEU A 136 5.34 4.77 25.77
CA LEU A 136 4.83 3.41 25.54
C LEU A 136 5.90 2.33 25.78
N ASP A 137 7.18 2.66 25.62
CA ASP A 137 8.29 1.75 25.91
C ASP A 137 8.38 1.43 27.40
N VAL A 138 8.05 2.41 28.25
CA VAL A 138 7.97 2.25 29.71
C VAL A 138 6.62 1.66 30.15
N ASN A 139 5.52 2.14 29.58
CA ASN A 139 4.16 1.72 29.93
C ASN A 139 3.42 1.11 28.73
N ASN A 140 3.69 -0.18 28.49
CA ASN A 140 3.25 -0.87 27.28
C ASN A 140 1.91 -1.60 27.42
N SER A 141 0.84 -0.87 27.74
CA SER A 141 -0.51 -1.46 27.76
C SER A 141 -1.09 -1.56 26.34
N LYS A 142 -1.88 -2.62 26.09
CA LYS A 142 -2.57 -2.79 24.79
C LYS A 142 -3.53 -1.61 24.52
N GLU A 143 -4.21 -1.14 25.55
CA GLU A 143 -5.17 -0.03 25.45
C GLU A 143 -4.47 1.28 25.09
N LEU A 144 -3.35 1.62 25.74
CA LEU A 144 -2.57 2.82 25.42
C LEU A 144 -2.07 2.80 23.98
N ARG A 145 -1.54 1.64 23.54
CA ARG A 145 -1.13 1.44 22.15
C ARG A 145 -2.31 1.64 21.19
N GLN A 146 -3.49 1.12 21.51
CA GLN A 146 -4.68 1.29 20.67
C GLN A 146 -5.17 2.74 20.60
N ASN A 147 -5.16 3.44 21.73
CA ASN A 147 -5.57 4.85 21.83
C ASN A 147 -4.68 5.78 21.01
N HIS A 148 -3.37 5.47 20.91
CA HIS A 148 -2.45 6.25 20.08
C HIS A 148 -2.28 5.71 18.66
N GLY A 149 -2.67 4.46 18.41
CA GLY A 149 -2.39 3.76 17.14
C GLY A 149 -0.92 3.36 16.96
N LEU A 150 -0.14 3.34 18.04
CA LEU A 150 1.33 3.21 17.98
C LEU A 150 1.83 1.98 18.74
N LYS A 151 2.96 1.43 18.29
CA LYS A 151 3.65 0.31 18.94
C LYS A 151 5.15 0.63 19.06
N PRO A 152 5.73 0.55 20.27
CA PRO A 152 7.16 0.80 20.45
C PRO A 152 7.96 -0.37 19.85
N TYR A 153 8.91 -0.01 18.99
CA TYR A 153 10.00 -0.86 18.50
C TYR A 153 11.07 0.01 17.82
N PRO A 154 12.34 -0.45 17.75
CA PRO A 154 13.38 0.25 17.03
C PRO A 154 13.01 0.43 15.56
N ASN A 155 13.12 1.66 15.06
CA ASN A 155 12.80 1.96 13.67
C ASN A 155 13.86 2.90 13.08
N PRO A 156 14.70 2.41 12.14
CA PRO A 156 15.83 3.17 11.59
C PRO A 156 15.38 4.32 10.66
N LEU A 157 14.13 4.29 10.17
CA LEU A 157 13.61 5.25 9.20
C LEU A 157 13.41 6.65 9.79
N TRP A 158 13.16 6.76 11.10
CA TRP A 158 12.94 8.03 11.80
C TRP A 158 14.07 9.06 11.73
N ASN A 159 15.26 8.62 11.32
CA ASN A 159 16.43 9.47 11.20
C ASN A 159 16.57 10.07 9.79
N ILE A 160 15.83 9.57 8.81
CA ILE A 160 16.04 9.90 7.39
C ILE A 160 14.76 10.36 6.71
N LEU A 161 13.58 9.88 7.14
CA LEU A 161 12.30 10.29 6.58
C LEU A 161 11.28 10.62 7.66
N ASN A 162 10.29 11.44 7.31
CA ASN A 162 9.13 11.66 8.16
C ASN A 162 8.07 10.61 7.79
N PRO A 163 7.90 9.54 8.60
CA PRO A 163 7.02 8.45 8.24
C PRO A 163 5.55 8.84 8.31
N HIS A 164 5.17 10.05 8.74
CA HIS A 164 3.78 10.52 8.68
C HIS A 164 3.48 11.33 7.41
N ARG A 165 4.50 11.93 6.78
CA ARG A 165 4.34 12.78 5.58
C ARG A 165 4.76 12.08 4.30
N ASP A 166 5.87 11.35 4.35
CA ASP A 166 6.55 10.81 3.17
C ASP A 166 6.01 9.44 2.78
N ILE A 167 4.69 9.35 2.75
CA ILE A 167 3.99 8.10 2.49
C ILE A 167 3.10 8.21 1.24
N PRO A 168 3.55 7.69 0.09
CA PRO A 168 2.71 7.56 -1.09
C PRO A 168 1.80 6.34 -0.92
N VAL A 169 0.49 6.52 -1.10
CA VAL A 169 -0.44 5.38 -1.20
C VAL A 169 -0.47 4.91 -2.66
N GLY A 170 -0.22 3.62 -2.88
CA GLY A 170 -0.33 3.04 -4.22
C GLY A 170 -1.76 3.11 -4.76
N ILE A 171 -1.93 3.50 -6.03
CA ILE A 171 -3.24 3.58 -6.69
C ILE A 171 -4.02 2.26 -6.62
N LEU A 172 -3.31 1.12 -6.61
CA LEU A 172 -3.92 -0.19 -6.47
C LEU A 172 -4.63 -0.37 -5.12
N HIS A 173 -3.99 0.07 -4.05
CA HIS A 173 -4.50 -0.03 -2.69
C HIS A 173 -5.58 1.01 -2.39
N TRP A 174 -5.40 2.24 -2.87
CA TRP A 174 -6.35 3.32 -2.63
C TRP A 174 -7.61 3.22 -3.51
N LEU A 175 -7.44 3.15 -4.84
CA LEU A 175 -8.55 3.22 -5.77
C LEU A 175 -9.25 1.87 -5.91
N TYR A 176 -8.51 0.80 -6.18
CA TYR A 176 -9.13 -0.49 -6.50
C TYR A 176 -9.47 -1.31 -5.26
N LEU A 177 -8.52 -1.51 -4.33
CA LEU A 177 -8.80 -2.23 -3.07
C LEU A 177 -9.54 -1.39 -2.04
N GLY A 178 -9.33 -0.08 -2.02
CA GLY A 178 -10.07 0.85 -1.16
C GLY A 178 -11.43 1.14 -1.76
N ILE A 179 -11.53 2.23 -2.52
CA ILE A 179 -12.81 2.76 -3.02
C ILE A 179 -13.59 1.70 -3.81
N GLY A 180 -12.98 1.10 -4.83
CA GLY A 180 -13.63 0.18 -5.74
C GLY A 180 -14.19 -1.06 -5.05
N LYS A 181 -13.37 -1.77 -4.26
CA LYS A 181 -13.80 -2.97 -3.55
C LYS A 181 -14.89 -2.68 -2.53
N HIS A 182 -14.73 -1.63 -1.72
CA HIS A 182 -15.70 -1.30 -0.68
C HIS A 182 -17.03 -0.82 -1.27
N LEU A 183 -17.00 -0.03 -2.34
CA LEU A 183 -18.21 0.37 -3.07
C LEU A 183 -18.91 -0.83 -3.68
N LEU A 184 -18.19 -1.68 -4.42
CA LEU A 184 -18.77 -2.89 -5.02
C LEU A 184 -19.36 -3.81 -3.97
N LYS A 185 -18.66 -4.01 -2.86
CA LYS A 185 -19.15 -4.79 -1.74
C LYS A 185 -20.46 -4.23 -1.18
N ALA A 186 -20.53 -2.92 -0.91
CA ALA A 186 -21.74 -2.29 -0.41
C ALA A 186 -22.91 -2.47 -1.39
N CYS A 187 -22.69 -2.19 -2.68
CA CYS A 187 -23.70 -2.38 -3.71
C CYS A 187 -24.18 -3.83 -3.81
N ILE A 188 -23.28 -4.82 -3.79
CA ILE A 188 -23.66 -6.24 -3.86
C ILE A 188 -24.48 -6.64 -2.62
N GLN A 189 -24.09 -6.15 -1.44
CA GLN A 189 -24.78 -6.46 -0.18
C GLN A 189 -26.20 -5.89 -0.11
N GLU A 190 -26.49 -4.80 -0.82
CA GLU A 190 -27.83 -4.21 -0.90
C GLU A 190 -28.75 -4.93 -1.92
N LEU A 191 -28.18 -5.71 -2.84
CA LEU A 191 -28.96 -6.42 -3.86
C LEU A 191 -29.58 -7.70 -3.29
N PRO A 192 -30.89 -7.97 -3.56
CA PRO A 192 -31.50 -9.27 -3.30
C PRO A 192 -30.77 -10.41 -4.03
N GLU A 193 -30.79 -11.62 -3.48
CA GLU A 193 -30.10 -12.80 -4.04
C GLU A 193 -30.41 -13.01 -5.53
N MET A 194 -31.68 -12.84 -5.93
CA MET A 194 -32.10 -12.94 -7.33
C MET A 194 -31.38 -11.93 -8.24
N LYS A 195 -31.21 -10.68 -7.80
CA LYS A 195 -30.49 -9.65 -8.56
C LYS A 195 -28.99 -9.91 -8.58
N GLN A 196 -28.42 -10.48 -7.52
CA GLN A 196 -27.02 -10.91 -7.52
C GLN A 196 -26.77 -12.04 -8.53
N GLU A 197 -27.69 -13.01 -8.64
CA GLU A 197 -27.60 -14.07 -9.65
C GLU A 197 -27.74 -13.51 -11.07
N GLN A 198 -28.66 -12.57 -11.29
CA GLN A 198 -28.78 -11.85 -12.57
C GLN A 198 -27.48 -11.13 -12.93
N LEU A 199 -26.85 -10.43 -11.97
CA LEU A 199 -25.55 -9.79 -12.18
C LEU A 199 -24.47 -10.82 -12.57
N CYS A 200 -24.46 -11.99 -11.93
CA CYS A 200 -23.52 -13.06 -12.28
C CYS A 200 -23.75 -13.57 -13.73
N MET A 201 -24.99 -13.83 -14.11
CA MET A 201 -25.33 -14.25 -15.48
C MET A 201 -24.98 -13.19 -16.52
N LEU A 202 -25.19 -11.90 -16.21
CA LEU A 202 -24.79 -10.80 -17.08
C LEU A 202 -23.27 -10.79 -17.28
N ILE A 203 -22.49 -10.90 -16.21
CA ILE A 203 -21.01 -10.94 -16.30
C ILE A 203 -20.54 -12.09 -17.19
N GLU A 204 -21.14 -13.27 -17.06
CA GLU A 204 -20.73 -14.47 -17.81
C GLU A 204 -21.17 -14.45 -19.29
N SER A 205 -22.31 -13.82 -19.58
CA SER A 205 -22.85 -13.70 -20.94
C SER A 205 -22.22 -12.56 -21.76
N CYS A 206 -21.53 -11.62 -21.11
CA CYS A 206 -20.86 -10.53 -21.79
C CYS A 206 -19.73 -11.02 -22.71
N ASP A 207 -19.58 -10.38 -23.88
CA ASP A 207 -18.39 -10.56 -24.70
C ASP A 207 -17.17 -9.95 -24.01
N GLN A 208 -16.25 -10.82 -23.62
CA GLN A 208 -15.00 -10.47 -22.97
C GLN A 208 -13.77 -10.77 -23.84
N SER A 209 -13.96 -11.04 -25.13
CA SER A 209 -12.88 -11.41 -26.07
C SER A 209 -11.77 -10.36 -26.18
N ALA A 210 -12.13 -9.07 -26.03
CA ALA A 210 -11.18 -7.96 -26.08
C ALA A 210 -10.32 -7.78 -24.81
N PHE A 211 -10.56 -8.56 -23.74
CA PHE A 211 -9.83 -8.42 -22.47
C PHE A 211 -8.86 -9.58 -22.24
N GLY A 212 -7.62 -9.26 -21.87
CA GLY A 212 -6.59 -10.26 -21.56
C GLY A 212 -6.83 -11.05 -20.26
N THR A 213 -7.84 -10.70 -19.47
CA THR A 213 -8.27 -11.46 -18.30
C THR A 213 -9.78 -11.34 -18.18
N LYS A 214 -10.47 -12.48 -18.14
CA LYS A 214 -11.92 -12.54 -18.01
C LYS A 214 -12.34 -12.36 -16.56
N VAL A 215 -13.47 -11.69 -16.37
CA VAL A 215 -14.21 -11.57 -15.12
C VAL A 215 -15.26 -12.68 -15.10
N SER A 216 -15.30 -13.44 -14.00
CA SER A 216 -16.33 -14.46 -13.75
C SER A 216 -17.24 -14.05 -12.61
N ARG A 217 -18.35 -14.80 -12.44
CA ARG A 217 -19.25 -14.70 -11.28
C ARG A 217 -18.53 -14.76 -9.93
N ASP A 218 -17.40 -15.47 -9.87
CA ASP A 218 -16.58 -15.57 -8.67
C ASP A 218 -16.09 -14.21 -8.16
N THR A 219 -16.03 -13.19 -9.04
CA THR A 219 -15.68 -11.82 -8.66
C THR A 219 -16.70 -11.23 -7.68
N ILE A 220 -17.98 -11.56 -7.90
CA ILE A 220 -19.10 -11.12 -7.06
C ILE A 220 -19.19 -12.01 -5.82
N ILE A 221 -19.23 -13.34 -6.01
CA ILE A 221 -19.41 -14.31 -4.91
C ILE A 221 -18.29 -14.20 -3.88
N TYR A 222 -17.04 -14.05 -4.35
CA TYR A 222 -15.87 -14.02 -3.47
C TYR A 222 -15.26 -12.62 -3.37
N ILE A 223 -16.08 -11.57 -3.47
CA ILE A 223 -15.63 -10.16 -3.48
C ILE A 223 -14.68 -9.85 -2.32
N ASP A 224 -14.90 -10.42 -1.14
CA ASP A 224 -14.03 -10.25 0.04
C ASP A 224 -12.61 -10.78 -0.15
N SER A 225 -12.44 -11.85 -0.92
CA SER A 225 -11.12 -12.44 -1.22
C SER A 225 -10.39 -11.75 -2.37
N ARG A 226 -11.08 -10.90 -3.15
CA ARG A 226 -10.54 -10.28 -4.35
C ARG A 226 -9.45 -9.27 -4.04
N GLN A 227 -8.42 -9.31 -4.87
CA GLN A 227 -7.26 -8.43 -4.81
C GLN A 227 -7.42 -7.23 -5.74
N GLY A 228 -6.57 -6.21 -5.60
CA GLY A 228 -6.71 -4.97 -6.37
C GLY A 228 -6.66 -5.18 -7.89
N LYS A 229 -5.92 -6.19 -8.35
CA LYS A 229 -5.86 -6.57 -9.77
C LYS A 229 -7.21 -7.09 -10.27
N ASP A 230 -7.92 -7.85 -9.45
CA ASP A 230 -9.24 -8.40 -9.80
C ASP A 230 -10.25 -7.26 -9.93
N ILE A 231 -10.28 -6.37 -8.94
CA ILE A 231 -11.17 -5.19 -8.95
C ILE A 231 -10.82 -4.25 -10.11
N LYS A 232 -9.54 -4.05 -10.39
CA LYS A 232 -9.10 -3.30 -11.57
C LYS A 232 -9.60 -3.92 -12.87
N THR A 233 -9.54 -5.25 -12.98
CA THR A 233 -10.02 -5.97 -14.16
C THR A 233 -11.52 -5.79 -14.30
N TYR A 234 -12.27 -5.99 -13.20
CA TYR A 234 -13.70 -5.70 -13.12
C TYR A 234 -14.03 -4.27 -13.57
N VAL A 235 -13.45 -3.24 -12.97
CA VAL A 235 -13.74 -1.84 -13.34
C VAL A 235 -13.42 -1.54 -14.80
N ARG A 236 -12.35 -2.15 -15.36
CA ARG A 236 -11.96 -1.94 -16.77
C ARG A 236 -12.85 -2.65 -17.77
N THR A 237 -13.41 -3.82 -17.43
CA THR A 237 -14.42 -4.47 -18.27
C THR A 237 -15.75 -3.72 -18.22
N HIS A 238 -16.02 -3.01 -17.12
CA HIS A 238 -17.29 -2.33 -16.85
C HIS A 238 -17.34 -0.83 -17.26
N SER A 239 -16.27 -0.25 -17.81
CA SER A 239 -16.30 1.17 -18.25
C SER A 239 -17.23 1.42 -19.46
N LYS A 240 -17.71 0.36 -20.12
CA LYS A 240 -18.80 0.41 -21.12
C LYS A 240 -20.21 0.18 -20.53
N TRP A 241 -20.31 -0.02 -19.21
CA TRP A 241 -21.50 -0.54 -18.51
C TRP A 241 -22.01 0.35 -17.35
N TRP A 242 -21.55 1.59 -17.22
CA TRP A 242 -22.20 2.51 -16.27
C TRP A 242 -23.69 2.76 -16.62
N ILE A 243 -24.15 2.37 -17.81
CA ILE A 243 -25.52 2.56 -18.28
C ILE A 243 -26.48 1.47 -17.73
N PRO A 244 -26.16 0.16 -17.71
CA PRO A 244 -27.12 -0.85 -17.20
C PRO A 244 -27.22 -0.99 -15.68
N PHE A 245 -26.21 -0.55 -14.90
CA PHE A 245 -26.31 -0.56 -13.43
C PHE A 245 -27.36 0.45 -12.91
N TYR A 246 -27.51 1.59 -13.60
CA TYR A 246 -28.59 2.54 -13.35
C TYR A 246 -29.97 2.00 -13.73
N GLN A 247 -30.07 1.15 -14.75
CA GLN A 247 -31.35 0.56 -15.19
C GLN A 247 -31.91 -0.50 -14.24
N LEU A 248 -31.10 -0.99 -13.29
CA LEU A 248 -31.52 -2.00 -12.30
C LEU A 248 -31.90 -1.40 -10.94
N ASN A 249 -31.69 -0.10 -10.75
CA ASN A 249 -31.92 0.62 -9.50
C ASN A 249 -32.86 1.82 -9.77
N ASP A 250 -34.16 1.62 -9.55
CA ASP A 250 -35.19 2.68 -9.71
C ASP A 250 -35.10 3.78 -8.62
N ASN A 251 -34.19 3.67 -7.64
CA ASN A 251 -34.14 4.51 -6.44
C ASN A 251 -32.95 5.49 -6.38
N PHE A 252 -32.24 5.71 -7.49
CA PHE A 252 -31.21 6.76 -7.55
C PHE A 252 -31.68 7.93 -8.43
N VAL A 253 -32.57 8.75 -7.86
CA VAL A 253 -32.77 10.17 -8.21
C VAL A 253 -32.56 10.98 -6.94
#